data_AF-A0A9D2CV93-F1
#
_entry.id   AF-A0A9D2CV93-F1
#
_cell.length_a   1.000
_cell.length_b   1.000
_cell.length_c   1.000
_cell.angle_alpha   90.00
_cell.angle_beta   90.00
_cell.angle_gamma   90.00
#
_symmetry.space_group_name_H-M   'P 1'
#
loop_
_entity.id
_entity.type
_entity.pdbx_description
1 polymer ?
#
loop_
_entity_poly.entity_id
_entity_poly.type
_entity_poly.pdbx_seq_one_letter_code
_entity_poly.pdbx_strand_id
1 'polypeptide(L)'
;MKEQPAVVRYVRLMKKCFVILSCIVIPAIMVCAVFAFAGYIGFWIVTPAVLIVYLAVYAWYALHVSMGTVIGLEVTSEVIHVKTKRGTYTYDVKTGCAGVRRKKRRLIATFRTQTSQDSFTFYLRAPFSKPYEEAFTERDLAPFWNGEESEEM
;
A
#
# COMPACT_ATOMS: atom_id res chain seq x y z
N MET A 1 -3.19 13.05 -15.15
CA MET A 1 -2.70 12.46 -13.88
C MET A 1 -1.19 12.52 -13.69
N LYS A 2 -0.72 13.22 -12.64
CA LYS A 2 0.71 13.37 -12.33
C LYS A 2 1.19 12.12 -11.55
N GLU A 3 1.87 11.21 -12.25
CA GLU A 3 2.47 10.02 -11.63
C GLU A 3 3.84 10.34 -11.03
N GLN A 4 4.11 9.79 -9.85
CA GLN A 4 5.38 9.99 -9.15
C GLN A 4 6.36 8.85 -9.49
N PRO A 5 7.39 9.09 -10.32
CA PRO A 5 8.23 8.02 -10.87
C PRO A 5 8.99 7.23 -9.79
N ALA A 6 9.37 7.88 -8.68
CA ALA A 6 10.02 7.23 -7.55
C ALA A 6 9.11 6.22 -6.85
N VAL A 7 7.82 6.57 -6.65
CA VAL A 7 6.84 5.68 -6.00
C VAL A 7 6.46 4.54 -6.95
N VAL A 8 6.29 4.82 -8.24
CA VAL A 8 6.07 3.80 -9.28
C VAL A 8 7.19 2.76 -9.25
N ARG A 9 8.45 3.20 -9.19
CA ARG A 9 9.62 2.31 -9.14
C ARG A 9 9.61 1.46 -7.88
N TYR A 10 9.31 2.05 -6.71
CA TYR A 10 9.20 1.32 -5.45
C TYR A 10 8.13 0.21 -5.52
N VAL A 11 6.92 0.54 -5.96
CA VAL A 11 5.81 -0.42 -6.06
C VAL A 11 6.11 -1.55 -7.04
N ARG A 12 6.78 -1.25 -8.17
CA ARG A 12 7.25 -2.27 -9.12
C ARG A 12 8.33 -3.16 -8.51
N LEU A 13 9.29 -2.59 -7.78
CA LEU A 13 10.37 -3.33 -7.15
C LEU A 13 9.83 -4.29 -6.08
N MET A 14 8.93 -3.81 -5.21
CA MET A 14 8.26 -4.66 -4.24
C MET A 14 7.42 -5.76 -4.89
N LYS A 15 6.75 -5.49 -6.03
CA LYS A 15 6.08 -6.55 -6.81
C LYS A 15 7.09 -7.61 -7.25
N LYS A 16 8.23 -7.23 -7.81
CA LYS A 16 9.26 -8.18 -8.25
C LYS A 16 9.78 -9.02 -7.08
N CYS A 17 10.13 -8.39 -5.96
CA CYS A 17 10.57 -9.10 -4.75
C CYS A 17 9.49 -10.08 -4.25
N PHE A 18 8.22 -9.67 -4.22
CA PHE A 18 7.13 -10.54 -3.78
C PHE A 18 6.92 -11.74 -4.72
N VAL A 19 7.02 -11.53 -6.04
CA VAL A 19 6.94 -12.62 -7.03
C VAL A 19 8.10 -13.60 -6.86
N ILE A 20 9.33 -13.12 -6.72
CA ILE A 20 10.51 -13.97 -6.49
C ILE A 20 10.34 -14.78 -5.21
N LEU A 21 9.92 -14.14 -4.12
CA LEU A 21 9.65 -14.81 -2.85
C LEU A 21 8.56 -15.88 -3.00
N SER A 22 7.49 -15.57 -3.72
CA SER A 22 6.40 -16.53 -3.99
C SER A 22 6.88 -17.73 -4.81
N CYS A 23 7.75 -17.52 -5.81
CA CYS A 23 8.34 -18.60 -6.59
C CYS A 23 9.21 -19.56 -5.75
N ILE A 24 9.73 -19.13 -4.60
CA ILE A 24 10.52 -19.98 -3.69
C ILE A 24 9.63 -20.62 -2.63
N VAL A 25 8.72 -19.84 -2.04
CA VAL A 25 7.86 -20.26 -0.93
C VAL A 25 6.79 -21.25 -1.38
N ILE A 26 6.20 -21.07 -2.57
CA ILE A 26 5.16 -21.98 -3.07
C ILE A 26 5.70 -23.41 -3.27
N PRO A 27 6.85 -23.64 -3.94
CA PRO A 27 7.48 -24.95 -3.99
C PRO A 27 7.85 -25.50 -2.62
N ALA A 28 8.34 -24.66 -1.71
CA ALA A 28 8.66 -25.10 -0.35
C ALA A 28 7.40 -25.60 0.40
N ILE A 29 6.28 -24.88 0.28
CA ILE A 29 4.98 -25.30 0.84
C ILE A 29 4.51 -26.61 0.21
N MET A 30 4.65 -26.77 -1.10
CA MET A 30 4.32 -28.01 -1.81
C MET A 30 5.13 -29.20 -1.26
N VAL A 31 6.44 -29.03 -1.09
CA VAL A 31 7.32 -30.06 -0.52
C VAL A 31 6.91 -30.38 0.92
N CYS A 32 6.69 -29.37 1.77
CA CYS A 32 6.22 -29.56 3.14
C CYS A 32 4.87 -30.31 3.19
N ALA A 33 3.94 -29.99 2.29
CA ALA A 33 2.66 -30.67 2.18
C ALA A 33 2.82 -32.15 1.81
N VAL A 34 3.68 -32.48 0.85
CA VAL A 34 3.97 -33.89 0.49
C VAL A 34 4.51 -34.67 1.68
N PHE A 35 5.44 -34.10 2.46
CA PHE A 35 5.95 -34.74 3.68
C PHE A 35 4.90 -34.87 4.79
N ALA A 36 3.98 -33.90 4.90
CA ALA A 36 2.85 -34.00 5.83
C ALA A 36 1.91 -35.16 5.44
N PHE A 37 1.58 -35.30 4.16
CA PHE A 37 0.75 -36.41 3.66
C PHE A 37 1.45 -37.77 3.74
N ALA A 38 2.78 -37.81 3.69
CA ALA A 38 3.58 -39.03 3.88
C ALA A 38 3.63 -39.53 5.33
N GLY A 39 2.97 -38.86 6.29
CA GLY A 39 2.81 -39.31 7.67
C GLY A 39 3.86 -38.79 8.66
N TYR A 40 4.71 -37.84 8.25
CA TYR A 40 5.65 -37.20 9.18
C TYR A 40 4.94 -36.17 10.08
N ILE A 41 4.80 -36.50 11.36
CA ILE A 41 4.08 -35.71 12.38
C ILE A 41 4.58 -34.27 12.47
N GLY A 42 5.90 -34.03 12.35
CA GLY A 42 6.46 -32.68 12.39
C GLY A 42 5.93 -31.76 11.28
N PHE A 43 5.66 -32.30 10.09
CA PHE A 43 5.20 -31.51 8.94
C PHE A 43 3.72 -31.14 9.00
N TRP A 44 2.93 -31.79 9.87
CA TRP A 44 1.54 -31.40 10.11
C TRP A 44 1.41 -30.04 10.78
N ILE A 45 2.40 -29.63 11.56
CA ILE A 45 2.43 -28.32 12.22
C ILE A 45 3.16 -27.29 11.35
N VAL A 46 4.27 -27.71 10.72
CA VAL A 46 5.09 -26.80 9.90
C VAL A 46 4.34 -26.31 8.66
N THR A 47 3.62 -27.18 7.95
CA THR A 47 2.91 -26.81 6.72
C THR A 47 1.86 -25.70 6.94
N PRO A 48 0.90 -25.81 7.89
CA PRO A 48 -0.06 -24.73 8.14
C PRO A 48 0.62 -23.48 8.69
N ALA A 49 1.68 -23.60 9.51
CA ALA A 49 2.41 -22.43 10.02
C ALA A 49 3.04 -21.63 8.88
N VAL A 50 3.73 -22.29 7.94
CA VAL A 50 4.34 -21.62 6.77
C VAL A 50 3.28 -20.99 5.87
N LEU A 51 2.14 -21.65 5.69
CA LEU A 51 1.02 -21.11 4.91
C LEU A 51 0.45 -19.84 5.55
N ILE A 52 0.20 -19.85 6.87
CA ILE A 52 -0.32 -18.69 7.60
C ILE A 52 0.65 -17.51 7.51
N VAL A 53 1.95 -17.75 7.70
CA VAL A 53 2.98 -16.71 7.58
C VAL A 53 3.00 -16.13 6.17
N TYR A 54 2.93 -16.96 5.14
CA TYR A 54 2.89 -16.49 3.75
C TYR A 54 1.64 -15.64 3.48
N LEU A 55 0.46 -16.08 3.94
CA LEU A 55 -0.79 -15.32 3.80
C LEU A 55 -0.73 -13.98 4.56
N ALA A 56 -0.14 -13.94 5.75
CA ALA A 56 0.03 -12.71 6.51
C ALA A 56 0.94 -11.72 5.77
N VAL A 57 2.06 -12.20 5.21
CA VAL A 57 2.96 -11.37 4.39
C VAL A 57 2.27 -10.88 3.12
N TYR A 58 1.47 -11.73 2.46
CA TYR A 58 0.69 -11.33 1.30
C TYR A 58 -0.37 -10.28 1.64
N ALA A 59 -1.12 -10.47 2.73
CA ALA A 59 -2.12 -9.52 3.19
C ALA A 59 -1.49 -8.16 3.50
N TRP A 60 -0.35 -8.15 4.19
CA TRP A 60 0.43 -6.93 4.44
C TRP A 60 0.86 -6.25 3.13
N TYR A 61 1.41 -7.01 2.18
CA TYR A 61 1.81 -6.49 0.87
C TYR A 61 0.61 -5.90 0.09
N ALA A 62 -0.51 -6.61 0.06
CA ALA A 62 -1.71 -6.20 -0.66
C ALA A 62 -2.28 -4.90 -0.08
N LEU A 63 -2.44 -4.83 1.25
CA LEU A 63 -3.00 -3.68 1.94
C LEU A 63 -2.08 -2.46 1.86
N HIS A 64 -0.81 -2.58 2.21
CA HIS A 64 0.07 -1.42 2.32
C HIS A 64 0.68 -0.98 0.98
N VAL A 65 1.03 -1.92 0.10
CA VAL A 65 1.78 -1.60 -1.13
C VAL A 65 0.85 -1.54 -2.35
N SER A 66 -0.08 -2.49 -2.49
CA SER A 66 -0.92 -2.57 -3.71
C SER A 66 -2.15 -1.67 -3.66
N MET A 67 -2.82 -1.57 -2.52
CA MET A 67 -4.03 -0.77 -2.35
C MET A 67 -3.75 0.56 -1.67
N GLY A 68 -2.90 0.58 -0.64
CA GLY A 68 -2.68 1.78 0.16
C GLY A 68 -1.73 2.81 -0.47
N THR A 69 -0.77 2.41 -1.30
CA THR A 69 0.24 3.36 -1.81
C THR A 69 -0.27 4.14 -3.03
N VAL A 70 -0.30 5.48 -2.92
CA VAL A 70 -0.66 6.37 -4.03
C VAL A 70 0.51 6.52 -4.98
N ILE A 71 0.25 6.32 -6.26
CA ILE A 71 1.23 6.34 -7.34
C ILE A 71 1.05 7.60 -8.20
N GLY A 72 -0.18 8.09 -8.32
CA GLY A 72 -0.49 9.32 -9.03
C GLY A 72 -1.66 10.04 -8.37
N LEU A 73 -1.64 11.36 -8.51
CA LEU A 73 -2.68 12.25 -8.00
C LEU A 73 -3.05 13.23 -9.12
N GLU A 74 -4.35 13.51 -9.23
CA GLU A 74 -4.87 14.56 -10.08
C GLU A 74 -6.01 15.23 -9.33
N VAL A 75 -5.88 16.54 -9.15
CA VAL A 75 -6.86 17.34 -8.43
C VAL A 75 -7.46 18.32 -9.41
N THR A 76 -8.78 18.26 -9.55
CA THR A 76 -9.59 19.23 -10.27
C THR A 76 -10.28 20.15 -9.25
N SER A 77 -11.00 21.19 -9.69
CA SER A 77 -11.75 22.09 -8.80
C SER A 77 -12.84 21.40 -7.97
N GLU A 78 -13.33 20.24 -8.41
CA GLU A 78 -14.45 19.53 -7.78
C GLU A 78 -14.06 18.14 -7.26
N VAL A 79 -13.16 17.45 -7.96
CA VAL A 79 -12.85 16.03 -7.72
C VAL A 79 -11.35 15.76 -7.62
N ILE A 80 -11.00 14.85 -6.71
CA ILE A 80 -9.68 14.28 -6.47
C ILE A 80 -9.65 12.88 -7.06
N HIS A 81 -8.74 12.64 -7.99
CA HIS A 81 -8.44 11.31 -8.47
C HIS A 81 -7.17 10.80 -7.81
N VAL A 82 -7.30 9.70 -7.06
CA VAL A 82 -6.20 9.00 -6.39
C VAL A 82 -5.92 7.71 -7.14
N LYS A 83 -4.75 7.61 -7.77
CA LYS A 83 -4.34 6.40 -8.49
C LYS A 83 -3.41 5.57 -7.64
N THR A 84 -3.81 4.34 -7.42
CA THR A 84 -2.99 3.29 -6.81
C THR A 84 -2.62 2.27 -7.87
N LYS A 85 -1.89 1.22 -7.48
CA LYS A 85 -1.57 0.13 -8.41
C LYS A 85 -2.84 -0.63 -8.85
N ARG A 86 -3.82 -0.73 -7.95
CA ARG A 86 -5.03 -1.53 -8.17
C ARG A 86 -6.06 -0.82 -9.05
N GLY A 87 -6.12 0.52 -8.98
CA GLY A 87 -7.09 1.30 -9.73
C GLY A 87 -7.03 2.79 -9.40
N THR A 88 -7.97 3.53 -9.96
CA THR A 88 -8.16 4.96 -9.72
C THR A 88 -9.44 5.16 -8.92
N TYR A 89 -9.33 5.86 -7.80
CA TYR A 89 -10.43 6.20 -6.90
C TYR A 89 -10.72 7.70 -7.01
N THR A 90 -11.98 8.08 -6.88
CA THR A 90 -12.43 9.47 -7.07
C THR A 90 -13.20 9.94 -5.86
N TYR A 91 -12.85 11.11 -5.34
CA TYR A 91 -13.44 11.70 -4.13
C TYR A 91 -13.69 13.18 -4.32
N ASP A 92 -14.69 13.74 -3.64
CA ASP A 92 -14.93 15.19 -3.67
C ASP A 92 -13.83 15.97 -2.96
N VAL A 93 -13.43 17.11 -3.53
CA VAL A 93 -12.34 17.94 -2.98
C VAL A 93 -12.68 18.53 -1.62
N LYS A 94 -13.94 18.97 -1.44
CA LYS A 94 -14.38 19.72 -0.24
C LYS A 94 -14.77 18.83 0.93
N THR A 95 -15.40 17.70 0.65
CA THR A 95 -16.05 16.84 1.65
C THR A 95 -15.45 15.43 1.69
N GLY A 96 -14.70 15.04 0.66
CA GLY A 96 -14.19 13.69 0.52
C GLY A 96 -12.99 13.39 1.43
N CYS A 97 -12.19 14.38 1.84
CA CYS A 97 -11.07 14.18 2.75
C CYS A 97 -11.55 14.28 4.21
N ALA A 98 -11.60 13.15 4.91
CA ALA A 98 -12.02 13.08 6.31
C ALA A 98 -10.89 13.42 7.29
N GLY A 99 -9.62 13.29 6.87
CA GLY A 99 -8.48 13.67 7.69
C GLY A 99 -7.17 13.17 7.11
N VAL A 100 -6.07 13.83 7.47
CA VAL A 100 -4.73 13.43 7.08
C VAL A 100 -3.83 13.34 8.29
N ARG A 101 -3.15 12.20 8.44
CA ARG A 101 -2.16 12.00 9.50
C ARG A 101 -0.75 12.09 8.93
N ARG A 102 0.04 12.97 9.51
CA ARG A 102 1.46 13.10 9.18
C ARG A 102 2.28 12.07 9.94
N LYS A 103 3.12 11.33 9.21
CA LYS A 103 4.22 10.52 9.77
C LYS A 103 5.53 10.98 9.13
N LYS A 104 6.65 10.73 9.80
CA LYS A 104 8.00 11.25 9.47
C LYS A 104 8.37 11.27 7.98
N ARG A 105 7.93 10.29 7.18
CA ARG A 105 8.22 10.21 5.72
C ARG A 105 7.00 9.94 4.84
N ARG A 106 5.79 9.97 5.41
CA ARG A 106 4.54 9.65 4.70
C ARG A 106 3.36 10.39 5.30
N LEU A 107 2.41 10.75 4.45
CA LEU A 107 1.11 11.29 4.82
C LEU A 107 0.07 10.20 4.59
N ILE A 108 -0.82 9.97 5.54
CA ILE A 108 -1.91 9.01 5.41
C ILE A 108 -3.20 9.83 5.33
N ALA A 109 -3.74 9.98 4.13
CA ALA A 109 -5.01 10.67 3.94
C ALA A 109 -6.15 9.65 3.92
N THR A 110 -7.18 9.93 4.70
CA THR A 110 -8.38 9.12 4.78
C THR A 110 -9.49 9.84 4.04
N PHE A 111 -10.02 9.18 3.02
CA PHE A 111 -11.13 9.67 2.24
C PHE A 111 -12.40 8.93 2.63
N ARG A 112 -13.53 9.64 2.66
CA ARG A 112 -14.82 9.09 3.03
C ARG A 112 -15.83 9.44 1.96
N THR A 113 -16.55 8.42 1.49
CA THR A 113 -17.75 8.56 0.69
C THR A 113 -18.97 8.26 1.57
N GLN A 114 -20.17 8.35 1.02
CA GLN A 114 -21.40 8.03 1.75
C GLN A 114 -21.43 6.58 2.26
N THR A 115 -20.69 5.66 1.61
CA THR A 115 -20.75 4.22 1.87
C THR A 115 -19.39 3.58 2.19
N SER A 116 -18.28 4.26 1.96
CA SER A 116 -16.93 3.72 2.18
C SER A 116 -15.99 4.70 2.86
N GLN A 117 -14.99 4.16 3.54
CA GLN A 117 -13.87 4.92 4.10
C GLN A 117 -12.58 4.23 3.68
N ASP A 118 -11.75 4.96 2.95
CA ASP A 118 -10.53 4.44 2.33
C ASP A 118 -9.33 5.27 2.79
N SER A 119 -8.28 4.62 3.28
CA SER A 119 -7.04 5.30 3.67
C SER A 119 -5.94 5.05 2.66
N PHE A 120 -5.35 6.13 2.15
CA PHE A 120 -4.22 6.07 1.24
C PHE A 120 -2.96 6.71 1.82
N THR A 121 -1.83 6.10 1.51
CA THR A 121 -0.49 6.53 1.91
C THR A 121 0.17 7.28 0.76
N PHE A 122 0.43 8.56 1.00
CA PHE A 122 1.22 9.44 0.16
C PHE A 122 2.64 9.46 0.72
N TYR A 123 3.60 8.93 -0.02
CA TYR A 123 5.00 9.02 0.39
C TYR A 123 5.55 10.40 0.03
N LEU A 124 5.98 11.16 1.03
CA LEU A 124 6.76 12.39 0.81
C LEU A 124 8.09 12.04 0.14
N ARG A 125 8.66 10.93 0.58
CA ARG A 125 9.84 10.30 -0.01
C ARG A 125 9.60 8.82 -0.18
N ALA A 126 9.73 8.33 -1.42
CA ALA A 126 9.56 6.91 -1.70
C ALA A 126 10.63 6.08 -0.97
N PRO A 127 10.29 4.92 -0.41
CA PRO A 127 11.29 4.02 0.16
C PRO A 127 12.29 3.61 -0.93
N PHE A 128 13.58 3.63 -0.62
CA PHE A 128 14.69 3.36 -1.55
C PHE A 128 14.91 4.39 -2.66
N SER A 129 14.27 5.59 -2.60
CA SER A 129 14.63 6.70 -3.49
C SER A 129 15.83 7.50 -3.00
N LYS A 130 16.46 8.21 -3.94
CA LYS A 130 17.61 9.08 -3.65
C LYS A 130 17.20 10.20 -2.66
N PRO A 131 18.14 10.72 -1.85
CA PRO A 131 17.84 11.71 -0.81
C PRO A 131 17.14 12.99 -1.25
N TYR A 132 17.26 13.34 -2.51
CA TYR A 132 16.70 14.53 -3.15
C TYR A 132 15.47 14.25 -4.02
N GLU A 133 15.02 13.00 -4.14
CA GLU A 133 13.81 12.64 -4.88
C GLU A 133 12.59 12.69 -3.96
N GLU A 134 11.96 13.86 -3.91
CA GLU A 134 10.62 14.05 -3.32
C GLU A 134 9.56 13.52 -4.28
N ALA A 135 8.56 12.83 -3.74
CA ALA A 135 7.45 12.30 -4.53
C ALA A 135 6.23 13.22 -4.37
N PHE A 136 5.53 13.16 -3.24
CA PHE A 136 4.44 14.09 -2.95
C PHE A 136 4.92 15.22 -2.04
N THR A 137 4.51 16.44 -2.33
CA THR A 137 4.77 17.62 -1.50
C THR A 137 3.49 18.10 -0.83
N GLU A 138 3.60 18.89 0.24
CA GLU A 138 2.41 19.48 0.90
C GLU A 138 1.59 20.34 -0.07
N ARG A 139 2.22 20.93 -1.09
CA ARG A 139 1.54 21.68 -2.15
C ARG A 139 0.61 20.81 -3.00
N ASP A 140 0.94 19.54 -3.19
CA ASP A 140 0.09 18.62 -3.94
C ASP A 140 -1.16 18.21 -3.11
N LEU A 141 -1.12 18.36 -1.77
CA LEU A 141 -2.24 18.05 -0.87
C LEU A 141 -3.05 19.28 -0.44
N ALA A 142 -2.48 20.48 -0.54
CA ALA A 142 -3.13 21.75 -0.21
C ALA A 142 -4.55 21.95 -0.79
N PRO A 143 -4.88 21.44 -2.00
CA PRO A 143 -6.24 21.61 -2.55
C PRO A 143 -7.36 20.93 -1.75
N PHE A 144 -7.05 19.90 -0.96
CA PHE A 144 -8.03 19.10 -0.22
C PHE A 144 -7.67 18.90 1.26
N TRP A 145 -6.56 19.46 1.71
CA TRP A 145 -6.14 19.44 3.10
C TRP A 145 -5.52 20.77 3.49
N ASN A 146 -6.17 21.46 4.43
CA ASN A 146 -5.76 22.78 4.93
C ASN A 146 -4.76 22.72 6.10
N GLY A 147 -4.12 21.57 6.36
CA GLY A 147 -3.11 21.44 7.41
C GLY A 147 -3.66 21.27 8.83
N GLU A 148 -4.97 21.14 9.03
CA GLU A 148 -5.52 20.67 10.31
C GLU A 148 -5.07 19.22 10.50
N GLU A 149 -4.11 19.02 11.41
CA GLU A 149 -3.75 17.69 11.88
C GLU A 149 -4.96 17.12 12.62
N SER A 150 -5.43 15.96 12.17
CA SER A 150 -6.29 15.13 12.99
C SER A 150 -5.43 14.63 14.16
N GLU A 151 -5.44 15.39 15.25
CA GLU A 151 -5.06 14.93 16.58
C GLU A 151 -6.03 13.79 16.96
N GLU A 152 -5.69 12.58 16.56
CA GLU A 152 -6.25 11.42 17.25
C GLU A 152 -5.44 11.17 18.52
N MET A 153 -6.06 11.56 19.64
CA MET A 153 -5.85 11.00 20.98
C MET A 153 -6.03 9.48 20.98
#